data_AF-A0A926ZFV8-F1
#
_entry.id   AF-A0A926ZFV8-F1
#
_cell.length_a   1.000
_cell.length_b   1.000
_cell.length_c   1.000
_cell.angle_alpha   90.00
_cell.angle_beta   90.00
_cell.angle_gamma   90.00
#
_symmetry.space_group_name_H-M   'P 1'
#
loop_
_entity.id
_entity.type
_entity.pdbx_description
1 polymer ?
#
loop_
_entity_poly.entity_id
_entity_poly.type
_entity_poly.pdbx_seq_one_letter_code
_entity_poly.pdbx_strand_id
1 'polypeptide(L)' 'MPIVRIHQIVVLQEYLLLVFHTNSTGWQFRVTNSTGKVFGMQLAYETPDAAERVGRNWIDYRCNFRSQK' A
#
# COMPACT_ATOMS: atom_id res chain seq x y z
N MET A 1 16.99 -5.78 -14.07
CA MET A 1 16.44 -5.08 -12.89
C MET A 1 15.10 -4.47 -13.26
N PRO A 2 14.00 -4.75 -12.54
CA PRO A 2 12.74 -4.07 -12.80
C PRO A 2 12.87 -2.58 -12.41
N ILE A 3 12.51 -1.69 -13.33
CA ILE A 3 12.39 -0.26 -13.03
C ILE A 3 11.13 -0.10 -12.17
N VAL A 4 11.30 0.45 -10.98
CA VAL A 4 10.20 0.78 -10.07
C VAL A 4 9.96 2.28 -10.18
N ARG A 5 8.73 2.68 -10.46
CA ARG A 5 8.30 4.08 -10.42
C ARG A 5 7.40 4.29 -9.22
N ILE A 6 7.87 5.08 -8.26
CA ILE A 6 7.07 5.49 -7.12
C ILE A 6 6.11 6.56 -7.61
N HIS A 7 4.81 6.32 -7.44
CA HIS A 7 3.78 7.27 -7.77
C HIS A 7 3.38 8.09 -6.54
N GLN A 8 3.24 7.44 -5.39
CA GLN A 8 2.83 8.10 -4.16
C GLN A 8 3.44 7.45 -2.92
N ILE A 9 3.83 8.28 -1.95
CA ILE A 9 4.14 7.88 -0.58
C ILE A 9 3.31 8.76 0.34
N VAL A 10 2.48 8.16 1.18
CA VAL A 10 1.68 8.87 2.18
C VAL A 10 1.81 8.18 3.53
N VAL A 11 1.95 8.98 4.58
CA VAL A 11 1.86 8.51 5.96
C VAL A 11 0.43 8.69 6.45
N LEU A 12 -0.18 7.61 6.92
CA LEU A 12 -1.53 7.55 7.48
C LEU A 12 -1.43 6.90 8.86
N GLN A 13 -1.61 7.69 9.92
CA GLN A 13 -1.46 7.24 11.31
C GLN A 13 -0.05 6.66 11.56
N GLU A 14 0.06 5.37 11.91
CA GLU A 14 1.34 4.66 12.13
C GLU A 14 1.80 3.86 10.91
N TYR A 15 1.15 4.06 9.77
CA TYR A 15 1.41 3.31 8.54
C TYR A 15 1.91 4.21 7.42
N LEU A 16 2.83 3.69 6.62
CA LEU A 16 3.26 4.28 5.36
C LEU A 16 2.61 3.49 4.22
N LEU A 17 1.87 4.16 3.35
CA LEU A 17 1.32 3.62 2.12
C LEU A 17 2.19 4.07 0.95
N LEU A 18 2.74 3.09 0.22
CA LEU A 18 3.51 3.27 -1.00
C LEU A 18 2.69 2.75 -2.18
N VAL A 19 2.48 3.59 -3.20
CA VAL A 19 1.88 3.19 -4.48
C VAL A 19 2.94 3.32 -5.56
N PHE A 20 3.16 2.25 -6.33
CA PHE A 20 4.23 2.17 -7.31
C PHE A 20 3.83 1.32 -8.52
N HIS A 21 4.54 1.54 -9.62
CA HIS A 21 4.41 0.77 -10.85
C HIS A 21 5.69 -0.01 -11.14
N THR A 22 5.53 -1.26 -11.59
CA THR A 22 6.63 -2.02 -12.19
C THR A 22 6.24 -2.48 -13.59
N ASN A 23 7.22 -2.54 -14.50
CA ASN A 23 6.95 -2.98 -15.88
C ASN A 23 6.47 -4.44 -15.97
N SER A 24 6.77 -5.27 -14.97
CA SER A 24 6.42 -6.69 -14.95
C SER A 24 5.03 -6.97 -14.40
N THR A 25 4.49 -6.09 -13.56
CA THR A 25 3.36 -6.42 -12.69
C THR A 25 2.35 -5.27 -12.60
N GLY A 26 2.59 -4.13 -13.23
CA GLY A 26 1.66 -3.00 -13.24
C GLY A 26 1.64 -2.24 -11.91
N TRP A 27 0.50 -1.60 -11.62
CA TRP A 27 0.29 -0.82 -10.41
C TRP A 27 0.14 -1.71 -9.19
N GLN A 28 0.80 -1.33 -8.10
CA GLN A 28 0.85 -2.06 -6.85
C GLN A 28 0.83 -1.09 -5.68
N PHE A 29 0.50 -1.60 -4.50
CA PHE A 29 0.72 -0.88 -3.25
C PHE A 29 1.45 -1.76 -2.21
N ARG A 30 2.14 -1.10 -1.29
CA ARG A 30 2.69 -1.70 -0.06
C ARG A 30 2.34 -0.79 1.11
N VAL A 31 2.03 -1.41 2.24
CA VAL A 31 1.84 -0.73 3.51
C VAL A 31 2.96 -1.16 4.46
N THR A 32 3.59 -0.24 5.17
CA THR A 32 4.57 -0.58 6.21
C THR A 32 4.19 0.06 7.54
N ASN A 33 4.45 -0.62 8.65
CA ASN A 33 4.30 -0.02 9.99
C ASN A 33 5.63 0.52 10.51
N SER A 34 5.61 1.12 11.71
CA SER A 34 6.79 1.63 12.42
C SER A 34 7.88 0.59 12.70
N THR A 35 7.55 -0.70 12.73
CA THR A 35 8.52 -1.80 12.92
C THR A 35 9.15 -2.26 11.61
N GLY A 36 8.85 -1.60 10.48
CA GLY A 36 9.31 -2.00 9.15
C GLY A 36 8.64 -3.24 8.58
N LYS A 37 7.56 -3.75 9.22
CA LYS A 37 6.81 -4.89 8.69
C LYS A 37 6.01 -4.43 7.48
N VAL A 38 6.21 -5.12 6.36
CA VAL A 38 5.52 -4.86 5.09
C VAL A 38 4.26 -5.71 5.00
N PHE A 39 3.17 -5.07 4.57
CA PHE A 39 1.88 -5.64 4.29
C PHE A 39 1.47 -5.25 2.86
N GLY A 40 0.63 -6.06 2.25
CA GLY A 40 0.15 -5.83 0.89
C GLY A 40 0.00 -7.15 0.14
N MET A 41 -0.88 -7.17 -0.84
CA MET A 41 -0.97 -8.28 -1.79
C MET A 41 -0.17 -7.91 -3.04
N GLN A 42 0.55 -8.89 -3.59
CA GLN A 42 1.19 -8.76 -4.90
C GLN A 42 0.14 -8.96 -6.00
N LEU A 43 -0.84 -8.06 -6.04
CA LEU A 43 -1.84 -7.98 -7.10
C LEU A 43 -1.56 -6.74 -7.95
N ALA A 44 -1.70 -6.93 -9.26
CA ALA A 44 -1.70 -5.86 -10.23
C ALA A 44 -3.04 -5.12 -10.18
N TYR A 45 -3.00 -3.80 -10.07
CA TYR A 45 -4.16 -2.93 -10.21
C TYR A 45 -4.13 -2.26 -11.58
N GLU A 46 -5.32 -1.94 -12.09
CA GLU A 46 -5.48 -1.30 -13.41
C GLU A 46 -4.97 0.15 -13.40
N THR A 47 -5.16 0.87 -12.28
CA THR A 47 -4.80 2.29 -12.13
C THR A 47 -4.08 2.55 -10.80
N PRO A 48 -3.30 3.64 -10.69
CA PRO A 48 -2.68 4.02 -9.41
C PRO A 48 -3.74 4.30 -8.34
N ASP A 49 -4.85 4.95 -8.70
CA ASP A 49 -5.96 5.26 -7.78
C ASP A 49 -6.61 3.99 -7.21
N ALA A 50 -6.73 2.93 -8.03
CA ALA A 50 -7.24 1.64 -7.57
C ALA A 50 -6.31 1.00 -6.54
N ALA A 51 -4.99 1.05 -6.77
CA ALA A 51 -4.00 0.56 -5.82
C ALA A 51 -4.02 1.37 -4.51
N GLU A 52 -4.11 2.70 -4.60
CA GLU A 52 -4.21 3.58 -3.44
C GLU A 52 -5.47 3.29 -2.62
N ARG A 53 -6.64 3.22 -3.27
CA ARG A 53 -7.91 2.97 -2.59
C ARG A 53 -7.89 1.67 -1.80
N VAL A 54 -7.34 0.60 -2.38
CA VAL A 54 -7.22 -0.69 -1.67
C VAL A 54 -6.23 -0.58 -0.51
N GLY A 55 -5.11 0.13 -0.69
CA GLY A 55 -4.15 0.39 0.38
C GLY A 55 -4.75 1.16 1.56
N ARG A 56 -5.56 2.19 1.29
CA ARG A 56 -6.28 2.96 2.33
C ARG A 56 -7.30 2.10 3.06
N ASN A 57 -8.14 1.38 2.32
CA ASN A 57 -9.13 0.46 2.92
C ASN A 57 -8.44 -0.57 3.83
N TRP A 58 -7.29 -1.11 3.42
CA TRP A 58 -6.53 -2.06 4.24
C TRP A 58 -6.13 -1.45 5.59
N ILE A 59 -5.64 -0.20 5.57
CA ILE A 59 -5.26 0.53 6.79
C ILE A 59 -6.49 0.73 7.67
N ASP A 60 -7.60 1.20 7.09
CA ASP A 60 -8.84 1.45 7.84
C ASP A 60 -9.38 0.17 8.52
N TYR A 61 -9.43 -0.96 7.80
CA TYR A 61 -9.85 -2.24 8.39
C TYR A 61 -8.95 -2.68 9.55
N ARG A 62 -7.64 -2.44 9.46
CA ARG A 62 -6.68 -2.79 10.52
C ARG A 62 -6.76 -1.86 11.72
N CYS A 63 -7.00 -0.59 11.49
CA CYS A 63 -7.11 0.41 12.55
C CYS A 63 -8.42 0.24 13.33
N ASN A 64 -9.54 -0.05 12.64
CA ASN A 64 -10.81 -0.37 13.30
C ASN A 64 -10.70 -1.62 14.20
N PHE A 65 -9.88 -2.61 13.81
CA PHE A 65 -9.66 -3.81 14.64
C PHE A 65 -8.82 -3.53 15.88
N ARG A 66 -7.94 -2.53 15.85
CA ARG A 66 -7.14 -2.12 17.03
C ARG A 66 -7.96 -1.39 18.08
N SER A 67 -9.06 -0.73 17.71
CA SER A 67 -9.94 -0.04 18.65
C SER A 67 -10.90 -0.95 19.44
N GLN A 68 -10.91 -2.27 19.19
CA GLN A 68 -11.75 -3.25 19.92
C GLN A 68 -10.97 -4.13 20.93
N LYS A 69 -9.74 -3.76 21.27
CA LYS A 69 -8.94 -4.43 22.31
C LYS A 69 -8.59 -3.50 23.46
#